data_AF-A0A166IER3-F1
#
_entry.id   AF-A0A166IER3-F1
#
_cell.length_a   1.000
_cell.length_b   1.000
_cell.length_c   1.000
_cell.angle_alpha   90.00
_cell.angle_beta   90.00
_cell.angle_gamma   90.00
#
_symmetry.space_group_name_H-M   'P 1'
#
loop_
_entity.id
_entity.type
_entity.pdbx_description
1 polymer ?
#
loop_
_entity_poly.entity_id
_entity_poly.type
_entity_poly.pdbx_seq_one_letter_code
_entity_poly.pdbx_strand_id
1 'polypeptide(L)'
;MRRPAVLLVVSLTAVLLAGCAPSAAPEPSASGAVTGTPIPLSCEQLVPASALEGLWNGFSPADDVEPTDVSREIAQYDGLLCGWSDGSGAELQLAVAHLDPDVIEALKNEFFTTSKAVPTYGRPPQIEGYYQVADGRGVADAFVGEYWVEASSASFVEPGDPEPLVRAALAALGG
;
A
#
# COMPACT_ATOMS: atom_id res chain seq x y z
N MET A 1 -5.17 21.29 39.08
CA MET A 1 -4.53 22.54 39.55
C MET A 1 -3.89 23.24 38.36
N ARG A 2 -4.33 24.49 38.12
CA ARG A 2 -3.75 25.63 37.37
C ARG A 2 -2.85 25.41 36.12
N ARG A 3 -3.36 25.90 34.98
CA ARG A 3 -2.65 26.31 33.74
C ARG A 3 -1.69 27.49 33.99
N PRO A 4 -0.73 27.72 33.06
CA PRO A 4 -0.70 28.99 32.33
C PRO A 4 -0.51 28.73 30.81
N ALA A 5 -1.30 29.24 29.87
CA ALA A 5 -1.62 30.63 29.50
C ALA A 5 -0.37 31.42 29.04
N VAL A 6 -0.05 31.35 27.75
CA VAL A 6 0.81 32.32 27.06
C VAL A 6 -0.02 32.99 25.96
N LEU A 7 -0.37 34.24 26.22
CA LEU A 7 -0.92 35.20 25.28
C LEU A 7 0.22 35.72 24.38
N LEU A 8 0.04 35.65 23.08
CA LEU A 8 0.84 36.41 22.11
C LEU A 8 -0.08 37.39 21.40
N VAL A 9 0.07 38.65 21.80
CA VAL A 9 -0.51 39.85 21.19
C VAL A 9 0.36 40.21 19.99
N VAL A 10 -0.22 40.29 18.79
CA VAL A 10 0.42 40.97 17.66
C VAL A 10 -0.53 42.00 17.07
N SER A 11 0.05 43.19 16.93
CA SER A 11 -0.51 44.51 16.71
C SER A 11 -1.15 44.67 15.33
N LEU A 12 -2.32 45.32 15.28
CA LEU A 12 -2.89 45.87 14.05
C LEU A 12 -2.14 47.14 13.62
N THR A 13 -1.62 47.14 12.39
CA THR A 13 -1.30 48.35 11.63
C THR A 13 -2.19 48.39 10.39
N ALA A 14 -3.19 49.27 10.42
CA ALA A 14 -4.05 49.56 9.28
C ALA A 14 -3.40 50.62 8.39
N VAL A 15 -3.12 50.27 7.14
CA VAL A 15 -2.80 51.21 6.05
C VAL A 15 -3.96 51.13 5.04
N LEU A 16 -4.66 52.24 4.85
CA LEU A 16 -5.71 52.42 3.84
C LEU A 16 -5.07 52.92 2.54
N LEU A 17 -5.07 52.08 1.49
CA LEU A 17 -4.80 52.45 0.10
C LEU A 17 -5.86 51.81 -0.80
N ALA A 18 -6.38 52.61 -1.72
CA ALA A 18 -7.52 52.32 -2.57
C ALA A 18 -7.26 51.26 -3.64
N GLY A 19 -8.30 50.48 -3.99
CA GLY A 19 -8.43 49.80 -5.28
C GLY A 19 -7.89 48.38 -5.39
N CYS A 20 -8.65 47.38 -4.93
CA CYS A 20 -8.77 46.06 -5.54
C CYS A 20 -9.95 45.34 -4.87
N ALA A 21 -10.92 44.88 -5.67
CA ALA A 21 -11.88 43.89 -5.18
C ALA A 21 -11.08 42.66 -4.72
N PRO A 22 -11.41 42.04 -3.57
CA PRO A 22 -10.77 40.80 -3.18
C PRO A 22 -11.08 39.75 -4.26
N SER A 23 -10.09 39.45 -5.09
CA SER A 23 -10.07 38.23 -5.89
C SER A 23 -10.28 37.10 -4.89
N ALA A 24 -11.39 36.38 -4.99
CA ALA A 24 -11.63 35.19 -4.18
C ALA A 24 -10.39 34.30 -4.35
N ALA A 25 -9.71 34.03 -3.23
CA ALA A 25 -8.66 33.03 -3.23
C ALA A 25 -9.31 31.72 -3.72
N PRO A 26 -8.67 30.96 -4.61
CA PRO A 26 -9.19 29.64 -4.96
C PRO A 26 -9.37 28.87 -3.65
N GLU A 27 -10.61 28.46 -3.36
CA GLU A 27 -10.84 27.49 -2.30
C GLU A 27 -9.94 26.28 -2.61
N PRO A 28 -9.24 25.71 -1.61
CA PRO A 28 -8.53 24.47 -1.84
C PRO A 28 -9.56 23.46 -2.34
N SER A 29 -9.44 23.07 -3.61
CA SER A 29 -10.17 21.92 -4.13
C SER A 29 -9.90 20.80 -3.14
N ALA A 30 -10.95 20.24 -2.55
CA ALA A 30 -10.83 18.98 -1.85
C ALA A 30 -10.22 18.01 -2.86
N SER A 31 -8.93 17.72 -2.73
CA SER A 31 -8.33 16.56 -3.35
C SER A 31 -9.21 15.41 -2.90
N GLY A 32 -10.03 14.88 -3.80
CA GLY A 32 -10.92 13.77 -3.46
C GLY A 32 -10.08 12.70 -2.79
N ALA A 33 -10.54 12.18 -1.65
CA ALA A 33 -9.85 11.05 -1.03
C ALA A 33 -9.75 9.95 -2.10
N VAL A 34 -8.56 9.41 -2.31
CA VAL A 34 -8.38 8.25 -3.18
C VAL A 34 -9.25 7.14 -2.60
N THR A 35 -10.19 6.63 -3.39
CA THR A 35 -11.04 5.49 -3.04
C THR A 35 -10.80 4.39 -4.06
N GLY A 36 -10.69 3.15 -3.61
CA GLY A 36 -10.58 2.00 -4.51
C GLY A 36 -11.92 1.34 -4.78
N THR A 37 -11.87 0.27 -5.57
CA THR A 37 -13.00 -0.64 -5.81
C THR A 37 -12.83 -1.89 -4.92
N PRO A 38 -13.88 -2.36 -4.23
CA PRO A 38 -13.80 -3.56 -3.41
C PRO A 38 -13.33 -4.79 -4.20
N ILE A 39 -12.38 -5.53 -3.64
CA ILE A 39 -11.90 -6.78 -4.24
C ILE A 39 -12.97 -7.88 -4.10
N PRO A 40 -13.45 -8.48 -5.21
CA PRO A 40 -14.54 -9.47 -5.16
C PRO A 40 -14.06 -10.90 -4.84
N LEU A 41 -12.82 -11.05 -4.36
CA LEU A 41 -12.17 -12.33 -4.05
C LEU A 41 -12.01 -12.49 -2.53
N SER A 42 -11.99 -13.73 -2.06
CA SER A 42 -11.51 -14.08 -0.73
C SER A 42 -10.00 -14.31 -0.74
N CYS A 43 -9.38 -14.32 0.45
CA CYS A 43 -7.95 -14.64 0.59
C CYS A 43 -7.59 -16.03 0.05
N GLU A 44 -8.47 -17.01 0.16
CA GLU A 44 -8.25 -18.36 -0.39
C GLU A 44 -8.33 -18.39 -1.91
N GLN A 45 -9.18 -17.55 -2.51
CA GLN A 45 -9.26 -17.42 -3.97
C GLN A 45 -8.06 -16.65 -4.54
N LEU A 46 -7.54 -15.69 -3.78
CA LEU A 46 -6.39 -14.88 -4.16
C LEU A 46 -5.06 -15.65 -4.00
N VAL A 47 -4.90 -16.33 -2.86
CA VAL A 47 -3.72 -17.14 -2.53
C VAL A 47 -4.22 -18.51 -2.07
N PRO A 48 -4.40 -19.47 -3.00
CA PRO A 48 -4.83 -20.82 -2.62
C PRO A 48 -3.76 -21.48 -1.75
N ALA A 49 -4.18 -22.44 -0.91
CA ALA A 49 -3.28 -23.14 0.01
C ALA A 49 -2.05 -23.76 -0.69
N SER A 50 -2.18 -24.15 -1.97
CA SER A 50 -1.08 -24.65 -2.78
C SER A 50 0.06 -23.64 -3.02
N ALA A 51 -0.21 -22.34 -2.92
CA ALA A 51 0.82 -21.30 -3.01
C ALA A 51 1.68 -21.20 -1.73
N LEU A 52 1.19 -21.76 -0.62
CA LEU A 52 1.95 -21.90 0.62
C LEU A 52 2.70 -23.24 0.68
N GLU A 53 2.41 -24.18 -0.23
CA GLU A 53 3.19 -25.40 -0.33
C GLU A 53 4.63 -25.07 -0.78
N GLY A 54 5.63 -25.72 -0.17
CA GLY A 54 7.03 -25.47 -0.45
C GLY A 54 7.65 -24.46 0.52
N LEU A 55 8.00 -23.27 0.04
CA LEU A 55 8.78 -22.28 0.81
C LEU A 55 8.06 -21.86 2.10
N TRP A 56 6.73 -21.76 2.05
CA TRP A 56 5.89 -21.29 3.14
C TRP A 56 5.11 -22.43 3.81
N ASN A 57 5.62 -23.67 3.70
CA ASN A 57 4.95 -24.81 4.28
C ASN A 57 4.90 -24.68 5.82
N GLY A 58 3.71 -24.84 6.39
CA GLY A 58 3.45 -24.67 7.82
C GLY A 58 2.79 -23.35 8.20
N PHE A 59 2.68 -22.40 7.26
CA PHE A 59 1.82 -21.23 7.40
C PHE A 59 0.35 -21.61 7.22
N SER A 60 -0.52 -21.00 8.02
CA SER A 60 -1.97 -21.15 7.96
C SER A 60 -2.65 -19.79 8.07
N PRO A 61 -3.87 -19.61 7.54
CA PRO A 61 -4.58 -18.33 7.63
C PRO A 61 -4.69 -17.85 9.08
N ALA A 62 -4.46 -16.56 9.27
CA ALA A 62 -4.45 -15.92 10.58
C ALA A 62 -5.09 -14.53 10.49
N ASP A 63 -6.05 -14.26 11.39
CA ASP A 63 -6.79 -13.00 11.45
C ASP A 63 -6.08 -11.93 12.31
N ASP A 64 -5.02 -12.31 13.01
CA ASP A 64 -4.28 -11.48 13.98
C ASP A 64 -2.92 -11.00 13.49
N VAL A 65 -2.60 -11.19 12.20
CA VAL A 65 -1.41 -10.60 11.57
C VAL A 65 -1.52 -9.08 11.60
N GLU A 66 -0.53 -8.42 12.21
CA GLU A 66 -0.55 -6.97 12.38
C GLU A 66 -0.32 -6.26 11.03
N PRO A 67 -1.25 -5.38 10.59
CA PRO A 67 -1.10 -4.65 9.35
C PRO A 67 0.12 -3.71 9.37
N THR A 68 0.94 -3.80 8.33
CA THR A 68 1.93 -2.76 8.00
C THR A 68 1.24 -1.44 7.63
N ASP A 69 1.97 -0.32 7.67
CA ASP A 69 1.42 0.98 7.25
C ASP A 69 0.88 0.93 5.80
N VAL A 70 1.59 0.27 4.89
CA VAL A 70 1.19 0.11 3.48
C VAL A 70 -0.08 -0.73 3.36
N SER A 71 -0.17 -1.87 4.02
CA SER A 71 -1.38 -2.70 3.97
C SER A 71 -2.58 -2.06 4.65
N ARG A 72 -2.35 -1.25 5.68
CA ARG A 72 -3.39 -0.43 6.31
C ARG A 72 -3.88 0.66 5.36
N GLU A 73 -3.00 1.22 4.55
CA GLU A 73 -3.35 2.14 3.47
C GLU A 73 -4.17 1.42 2.39
N ILE A 74 -3.73 0.26 1.89
CA ILE A 74 -4.48 -0.55 0.93
C ILE A 74 -5.89 -0.88 1.45
N ALA A 75 -6.03 -1.23 2.73
CA ALA A 75 -7.33 -1.48 3.35
C ALA A 75 -8.24 -0.24 3.38
N GLN A 76 -7.69 0.98 3.41
CA GLN A 76 -8.47 2.21 3.29
C GLN A 76 -9.01 2.45 1.88
N TYR A 77 -8.43 1.80 0.87
CA TYR A 77 -8.90 1.83 -0.52
C TYR A 77 -9.92 0.72 -0.83
N ASP A 78 -10.67 0.25 0.17
CA ASP A 78 -11.53 -0.94 0.06
C ASP A 78 -10.77 -2.20 -0.42
N GLY A 79 -9.45 -2.23 -0.15
CA GLY A 79 -8.58 -3.35 -0.48
C GLY A 79 -8.82 -4.58 0.38
N LEU A 80 -8.30 -5.72 -0.09
CA LEU A 80 -8.31 -6.99 0.63
C LEU A 80 -6.97 -7.20 1.33
N LEU A 81 -7.00 -7.50 2.63
CA LEU A 81 -5.84 -7.86 3.43
C LEU A 81 -5.92 -9.34 3.82
N CYS A 82 -4.85 -10.08 3.56
CA CYS A 82 -4.70 -11.49 3.88
C CYS A 82 -3.47 -11.71 4.76
N GLY A 83 -3.64 -12.51 5.82
CA GLY A 83 -2.60 -12.83 6.79
C GLY A 83 -2.44 -14.34 6.97
N TRP A 84 -1.21 -14.76 7.20
CA TRP A 84 -0.87 -16.13 7.59
C TRP A 84 0.18 -16.12 8.69
N SER A 85 0.13 -17.09 9.59
CA SER A 85 1.17 -17.31 10.59
C SER A 85 1.57 -18.78 10.70
N ASP A 86 2.74 -19.03 11.26
CA ASP A 86 3.24 -20.37 11.55
C ASP A 86 3.34 -20.65 13.06
N GLY A 87 3.68 -21.88 13.44
CA GLY A 87 3.82 -22.29 14.84
C GLY A 87 4.99 -21.62 15.60
N SER A 88 5.85 -20.87 14.91
CA SER A 88 6.95 -20.10 15.51
C SER A 88 6.59 -18.63 15.76
N GLY A 89 5.45 -18.17 15.25
CA GLY A 89 5.01 -16.78 15.29
C GLY A 89 5.56 -15.94 14.13
N ALA A 90 6.10 -16.57 13.08
CA ALA A 90 6.40 -15.86 11.85
C ALA A 90 5.09 -15.53 11.12
N GLU A 91 5.07 -14.40 10.40
CA GLU A 91 3.88 -13.88 9.74
C GLU A 91 4.17 -13.57 8.26
N LEU A 92 3.21 -13.90 7.40
CA LEU A 92 3.14 -13.44 6.02
C LEU A 92 1.91 -12.57 5.86
N GLN A 93 2.03 -11.54 5.04
CA GLN A 93 0.94 -10.67 4.69
C GLN A 93 0.91 -10.45 3.19
N LEU A 94 -0.30 -10.38 2.62
CA LEU A 94 -0.53 -9.93 1.26
C LEU A 94 -1.77 -9.04 1.23
N ALA A 95 -1.65 -7.87 0.62
CA ALA A 95 -2.71 -6.89 0.47
C ALA A 95 -2.92 -6.56 -1.01
N VAL A 96 -4.18 -6.34 -1.42
CA VAL A 96 -4.52 -5.97 -2.80
C VAL A 96 -5.47 -4.79 -2.83
N ALA A 97 -5.14 -3.79 -3.64
CA ALA A 97 -6.03 -2.69 -4.00
C ALA A 97 -6.42 -2.76 -5.47
N HIS A 98 -7.65 -2.36 -5.79
CA HIS A 98 -8.11 -2.06 -7.15
C HIS A 98 -8.34 -0.55 -7.23
N LEU A 99 -7.50 0.14 -7.99
CA LEU A 99 -7.42 1.60 -8.01
C LEU A 99 -7.60 2.15 -9.43
N ASP A 100 -7.97 3.43 -9.52
CA ASP A 100 -8.02 4.11 -10.80
C ASP A 100 -6.64 4.08 -11.51
N PRO A 101 -6.59 3.96 -12.85
CA PRO A 101 -5.34 3.88 -13.61
C PRO A 101 -4.34 5.00 -13.32
N ASP A 102 -4.82 6.23 -13.12
CA ASP A 102 -3.96 7.38 -12.82
C ASP A 102 -3.26 7.24 -11.45
N VAL A 103 -3.92 6.60 -10.48
CA VAL A 103 -3.35 6.32 -9.16
C VAL A 103 -2.30 5.20 -9.27
N ILE A 104 -2.59 4.14 -10.03
CA ILE A 104 -1.64 3.06 -10.29
C ILE A 104 -0.37 3.59 -10.94
N GLU A 105 -0.50 4.45 -11.95
CA GLU A 105 0.66 5.03 -12.62
C GLU A 105 1.44 5.98 -11.68
N ALA A 106 0.76 6.73 -10.82
CA ALA A 106 1.43 7.54 -9.80
C ALA A 106 2.25 6.66 -8.82
N LEU A 107 1.67 5.57 -8.33
CA LEU A 107 2.35 4.61 -7.44
C LEU A 107 3.57 3.97 -8.12
N LYS A 108 3.45 3.54 -9.38
CA LYS A 108 4.59 2.97 -10.13
C LYS A 108 5.74 3.97 -10.25
N ASN A 109 5.43 5.24 -10.53
CA ASN A 109 6.44 6.31 -10.59
C ASN A 109 7.08 6.56 -9.23
N GLU A 110 6.31 6.48 -8.14
CA GLU A 110 6.84 6.56 -6.79
C GLU A 110 7.80 5.40 -6.50
N PHE A 111 7.35 4.15 -6.64
CA PHE A 111 8.15 2.94 -6.38
C PHE A 111 9.38 2.82 -7.27
N PHE A 112 9.33 3.35 -8.49
CA PHE A 112 10.52 3.49 -9.34
C PHE A 112 11.63 4.32 -8.68
N THR A 113 11.26 5.30 -7.86
CA THR A 113 12.22 6.19 -7.17
C THR A 113 12.55 5.73 -5.75
N THR A 114 11.63 5.08 -5.06
CA THR A 114 11.75 4.73 -3.64
C THR A 114 12.21 3.28 -3.42
N SER A 115 11.97 2.38 -4.39
CA SER A 115 12.23 0.94 -4.28
C SER A 115 13.22 0.45 -5.37
N LYS A 116 13.34 -0.87 -5.54
CA LYS A 116 14.16 -1.52 -6.58
C LYS A 116 13.28 -2.33 -7.51
N ALA A 117 13.24 -1.95 -8.79
CA ALA A 117 12.55 -2.73 -9.80
C ALA A 117 13.17 -4.14 -9.92
N VAL A 118 12.32 -5.17 -9.94
CA VAL A 118 12.71 -6.58 -10.04
C VAL A 118 11.88 -7.32 -11.09
N PRO A 119 12.50 -8.23 -11.88
CA PRO A 119 11.78 -9.02 -12.88
C PRO A 119 11.10 -10.27 -12.28
N THR A 120 11.17 -10.46 -10.97
CA THR A 120 10.82 -11.71 -10.29
C THR A 120 9.33 -12.04 -10.36
N TYR A 121 8.46 -11.03 -10.28
CA TYR A 121 7.01 -11.24 -10.15
C TYR A 121 6.27 -11.38 -11.48
N GLY A 122 6.93 -11.04 -12.59
CA GLY A 122 6.33 -11.10 -13.91
C GLY A 122 7.16 -10.38 -14.97
N ARG A 123 6.56 -10.16 -16.14
CA ARG A 123 7.25 -9.53 -17.27
C ARG A 123 6.68 -8.13 -17.56
N PRO A 124 7.51 -7.09 -17.58
CA PRO A 124 7.10 -5.79 -18.08
C PRO A 124 6.74 -5.83 -19.58
N PRO A 125 5.83 -4.96 -20.06
CA PRO A 125 5.10 -3.97 -19.26
C PRO A 125 3.82 -4.52 -18.59
N GLN A 126 3.53 -5.82 -18.72
CA GLN A 126 2.29 -6.39 -18.18
C GLN A 126 2.29 -6.41 -16.64
N ILE A 127 3.43 -6.76 -16.06
CA ILE A 127 3.66 -6.77 -14.62
C ILE A 127 4.92 -5.97 -14.33
N GLU A 128 4.79 -4.97 -13.47
CA GLU A 128 5.92 -4.21 -12.92
C GLU A 128 6.06 -4.54 -11.43
N GLY A 129 7.25 -5.02 -11.06
CA GLY A 129 7.56 -5.47 -9.71
C GLY A 129 8.65 -4.63 -9.07
N TYR A 130 8.51 -4.38 -7.77
CA TYR A 130 9.46 -3.65 -6.95
C TYR A 130 9.69 -4.41 -5.65
N TYR A 131 10.91 -4.34 -5.13
CA TYR A 131 11.26 -4.95 -3.86
C TYR A 131 12.16 -4.04 -3.05
N GLN A 132 11.89 -3.98 -1.76
CA GLN A 132 12.72 -3.29 -0.78
C GLN A 132 12.70 -4.02 0.56
N VAL A 133 13.62 -3.62 1.43
CA VAL A 133 13.56 -4.00 2.85
C VAL A 133 13.27 -2.73 3.64
N ALA A 134 12.15 -2.73 4.38
CA ALA A 134 11.71 -1.62 5.21
C ALA A 134 11.32 -2.16 6.59
N ASP A 135 11.78 -1.49 7.66
CA ASP A 135 11.46 -1.84 9.06
C ASP A 135 11.72 -3.31 9.42
N GLY A 136 12.77 -3.91 8.83
CA GLY A 136 13.16 -5.30 9.07
C GLY A 136 12.29 -6.33 8.35
N ARG A 137 11.44 -5.91 7.40
CA ARG A 137 10.63 -6.77 6.54
C ARG A 137 11.03 -6.58 5.08
N GLY A 138 11.07 -7.66 4.31
CA GLY A 138 11.01 -7.56 2.86
C GLY A 138 9.60 -7.17 2.45
N VAL A 139 9.50 -6.25 1.50
CA VAL A 139 8.25 -5.73 0.95
C VAL A 139 8.33 -5.85 -0.56
N ALA A 140 7.37 -6.55 -1.14
CA ALA A 140 7.19 -6.70 -2.57
C ALA A 140 5.94 -5.95 -3.01
N ASP A 141 6.10 -5.09 -4.00
CA ASP A 141 5.01 -4.37 -4.64
C ASP A 141 4.94 -4.80 -6.10
N ALA A 142 3.79 -5.28 -6.56
CA ALA A 142 3.57 -5.68 -7.94
C ALA A 142 2.30 -5.02 -8.50
N PHE A 143 2.40 -4.54 -9.73
CA PHE A 143 1.32 -3.86 -10.42
C PHE A 143 0.89 -4.66 -11.65
N VAL A 144 -0.41 -4.90 -11.80
CA VAL A 144 -1.01 -5.52 -12.98
C VAL A 144 -2.34 -4.85 -13.31
N GLY A 145 -2.45 -4.27 -14.51
CA GLY A 145 -3.64 -3.50 -14.90
C GLY A 145 -3.93 -2.39 -13.88
N GLU A 146 -5.09 -2.49 -13.22
CA GLU A 146 -5.57 -1.54 -12.20
C GLU A 146 -5.32 -2.02 -10.76
N TYR A 147 -4.54 -3.09 -10.58
CA TYR A 147 -4.28 -3.70 -9.28
C TYR A 147 -2.87 -3.40 -8.77
N TRP A 148 -2.79 -3.15 -7.47
CA TRP A 148 -1.57 -3.14 -6.69
C TRP A 148 -1.61 -4.30 -5.70
N VAL A 149 -0.61 -5.17 -5.76
CA VAL A 149 -0.38 -6.28 -4.83
C VAL A 149 0.84 -5.95 -3.98
N GLU A 150 0.66 -5.83 -2.67
CA GLU A 150 1.74 -5.73 -1.69
C GLU A 150 1.87 -7.05 -0.95
N ALA A 151 3.09 -7.53 -0.72
CA ALA A 151 3.36 -8.64 0.18
C ALA A 151 4.54 -8.32 1.08
N SER A 152 4.42 -8.61 2.38
CA SER A 152 5.51 -8.38 3.33
C SER A 152 5.67 -9.42 4.43
N SER A 153 6.93 -9.65 4.80
CA SER A 153 7.32 -10.52 5.89
C SER A 153 8.73 -10.20 6.38
N ALA A 154 8.99 -10.43 7.66
CA ALA A 154 10.37 -10.52 8.18
C ALA A 154 11.15 -11.71 7.58
N SER A 155 10.43 -12.70 7.05
CA SER A 155 11.02 -13.85 6.36
C SER A 155 11.37 -13.58 4.89
N PHE A 156 10.95 -12.45 4.32
CA PHE A 156 11.34 -12.04 2.96
C PHE A 156 12.69 -11.33 3.03
N VAL A 157 13.75 -12.04 2.67
CA VAL A 157 15.13 -11.55 2.65
C VAL A 157 15.52 -11.11 1.24
N GLU A 158 15.08 -11.87 0.23
CA GLU A 158 15.35 -11.64 -1.18
C GLU A 158 14.05 -11.45 -1.98
N PRO A 159 14.10 -10.78 -3.16
CA PRO A 159 12.92 -10.60 -4.00
C PRO A 159 12.20 -11.90 -4.38
N GLY A 160 12.89 -13.04 -4.41
CA GLY A 160 12.34 -14.35 -4.71
C GLY A 160 11.45 -14.94 -3.62
N ASP A 161 11.63 -14.53 -2.36
CA ASP A 161 10.89 -15.07 -1.23
C ASP A 161 9.38 -14.82 -1.32
N PRO A 162 8.90 -13.60 -1.58
CA PRO A 162 7.46 -13.33 -1.76
C PRO A 162 6.90 -13.88 -3.09
N GLU A 163 7.74 -14.33 -4.04
CA GLU A 163 7.30 -14.69 -5.39
C GLU A 163 6.11 -15.68 -5.41
N PRO A 164 6.07 -16.76 -4.62
CA PRO A 164 4.95 -17.70 -4.67
C PRO A 164 3.60 -17.06 -4.31
N LEU A 165 3.58 -16.16 -3.31
CA LEU A 165 2.36 -15.46 -2.88
C LEU A 165 1.95 -14.42 -3.92
N VAL A 166 2.90 -13.57 -4.33
CA VAL A 166 2.65 -12.49 -5.29
C VAL A 166 2.16 -13.07 -6.62
N ARG A 167 2.80 -14.12 -7.14
CA ARG A 167 2.39 -14.72 -8.41
C ARG A 167 1.05 -15.45 -8.33
N ALA A 168 0.72 -16.04 -7.18
CA ALA A 168 -0.61 -16.62 -6.98
C ALA A 168 -1.70 -15.54 -7.04
N ALA A 169 -1.49 -14.42 -6.34
CA ALA A 169 -2.39 -13.28 -6.36
C ALA A 169 -2.54 -12.68 -7.77
N LEU A 170 -1.41 -12.43 -8.46
CA LEU A 170 -1.43 -11.92 -9.84
C LEU A 170 -2.22 -12.84 -10.77
N ALA A 171 -2.01 -14.16 -10.69
CA ALA A 171 -2.74 -15.13 -11.50
C ALA A 171 -4.26 -15.11 -11.24
N ALA A 172 -4.67 -14.95 -9.98
CA ALA A 172 -6.08 -14.82 -9.60
C ALA A 172 -6.72 -13.52 -10.12
N LEU A 173 -5.93 -12.46 -10.29
CA LEU A 173 -6.34 -11.17 -10.84
C LEU A 173 -6.28 -11.11 -12.39
N GLY A 174 -5.88 -12.21 -13.05
CA GLY A 174 -5.79 -12.30 -14.51
C GLY A 174 -4.45 -11.85 -15.10
N GLY A 175 -3.40 -11.80 -14.28
CA GLY A 175 -2.01 -11.47 -14.63
C GLY A 175 -1.10 -12.67 -14.85
#